data_AF-A0A3M1EYC0-F1
#
_entry.id   AF-A0A3M1EYC0-F1
#
_cell.length_a   1.000
_cell.length_b   1.000
_cell.length_c   1.000
_cell.angle_alpha   90.00
_cell.angle_beta   90.00
_cell.angle_gamma   90.00
#
_symmetry.space_group_name_H-M   'P 1'
#
loop_
_entity.id
_entity.type
_entity.pdbx_description
1 polymer ?
#
loop_
_entity_poly.entity_id
_entity_poly.type
_entity_poly.pdbx_seq_one_letter_code
_entity_poly.pdbx_strand_id
1 'polypeptide(L)'
;MTVPLGRRMERVSETLIAEAEAKWREAHIGGYHITVDVIRGSDVRRNDVTVHRGAIIYATVRYREPNGRFGEPRELTTAQAEPFTIDGLFELLRDEMLRSGRIEIRVERSGTPPLPRTIELGPLLRQGKVIPDTAVLIHIVRFEREGITPP
;
A
#
# COMPACT_ATOMS: atom_id res chain seq x y z
N MET A 1 -4.85 -20.04 -21.61
CA MET A 1 -4.90 -19.54 -20.22
C MET A 1 -5.28 -18.07 -20.27
N THR A 2 -6.52 -17.78 -19.94
CA THR A 2 -7.12 -16.44 -20.05
C THR A 2 -6.81 -15.69 -18.75
N VAL A 3 -5.97 -14.66 -18.82
CA VAL A 3 -5.76 -13.73 -17.71
C VAL A 3 -7.10 -13.05 -17.44
N PRO A 4 -7.66 -13.09 -16.22
CA PRO A 4 -8.95 -12.48 -15.96
C PRO A 4 -8.84 -10.96 -16.15
N LEU A 5 -9.86 -10.40 -16.80
CA LEU A 5 -10.03 -8.99 -17.19
C LEU A 5 -9.41 -8.02 -16.17
N GLY A 6 -8.44 -7.25 -16.66
CA GLY A 6 -7.57 -6.40 -15.85
C GLY A 6 -8.34 -5.38 -15.05
N ARG A 7 -8.11 -5.37 -13.74
CA ARG A 7 -8.45 -4.22 -12.91
C ARG A 7 -7.62 -3.04 -13.41
N ARG A 8 -8.29 -1.95 -13.77
CA ARG A 8 -7.69 -0.80 -14.46
C ARG A 8 -6.84 -0.02 -13.47
N MET A 9 -5.54 0.08 -13.73
CA MET A 9 -4.68 1.07 -13.09
C MET A 9 -5.12 2.46 -13.56
N GLU A 10 -5.43 3.33 -12.61
CA GLU A 10 -5.85 4.70 -12.86
C GLU A 10 -4.71 5.65 -12.49
N ARG A 11 -4.49 6.70 -13.29
CA ARG A 11 -3.59 7.78 -12.86
C ARG A 11 -4.20 8.43 -11.63
N VAL A 12 -3.40 8.59 -10.59
CA VAL A 12 -3.90 9.15 -9.33
C VAL A 12 -4.36 10.60 -9.56
N SER A 13 -5.47 10.97 -8.92
CA SER A 13 -5.96 12.34 -8.83
C SER A 13 -6.48 12.60 -7.42
N GLU A 14 -6.60 13.88 -7.06
CA GLU A 14 -7.01 14.28 -5.72
C GLU A 14 -8.43 13.79 -5.41
N THR A 15 -9.34 13.99 -6.37
CA THR A 15 -10.73 13.52 -6.29
C THR A 15 -10.81 12.00 -6.12
N LEU A 16 -10.02 11.24 -6.90
CA LEU A 16 -10.02 9.77 -6.86
C LEU A 16 -9.64 9.24 -5.47
N ILE A 17 -8.62 9.85 -4.85
CA ILE A 17 -8.13 9.45 -3.54
C ILE A 17 -9.06 9.93 -2.43
N ALA A 18 -9.52 11.18 -2.48
CA ALA A 18 -10.45 11.73 -1.50
C ALA A 18 -11.75 10.93 -1.42
N GLU A 19 -12.33 10.54 -2.56
CA GLU A 19 -13.54 9.72 -2.60
C GLU A 19 -13.33 8.32 -2.01
N ALA A 20 -12.19 7.70 -2.29
CA ALA A 20 -11.87 6.38 -1.78
C ALA A 20 -11.61 6.40 -0.26
N GLU A 21 -10.85 7.39 0.20
CA GLU A 21 -10.54 7.61 1.61
C GLU A 21 -11.81 7.94 2.42
N ALA A 22 -12.71 8.76 1.87
CA ALA A 22 -14.00 9.07 2.50
C ALA A 22 -14.84 7.80 2.71
N LYS A 23 -15.02 6.99 1.67
CA LYS A 23 -15.76 5.71 1.78
C LYS A 23 -15.11 4.73 2.75
N TRP A 24 -13.78 4.71 2.81
CA TRP A 24 -13.05 3.90 3.78
C TRP A 24 -13.34 4.33 5.22
N ARG A 25 -13.25 5.64 5.50
CA ARG A 25 -13.56 6.20 6.83
C ARG A 25 -15.03 5.98 7.22
N GLU A 26 -15.96 6.15 6.29
CA GLU A 26 -17.40 5.89 6.50
C GLU A 26 -17.73 4.42 6.83
N ALA A 27 -16.87 3.47 6.44
CA ALA A 27 -17.10 2.06 6.73
C ALA A 27 -16.81 1.68 8.19
N HIS A 28 -16.22 2.58 8.99
CA HIS A 28 -15.91 2.38 10.41
C HIS A 28 -15.19 1.05 10.70
N ILE A 29 -14.25 0.66 9.81
CA ILE A 29 -13.48 -0.58 9.98
C ILE A 29 -12.46 -0.37 11.09
N GLY A 30 -12.82 -0.80 12.30
CA GLY A 30 -11.96 -0.65 13.48
C GLY A 30 -10.80 -1.63 13.54
N GLY A 31 -10.85 -2.77 12.82
CA GLY A 31 -9.82 -3.79 12.90
C GLY A 31 -9.64 -4.55 11.60
N TYR A 32 -8.38 -4.85 11.27
CA TYR A 32 -7.99 -5.62 10.09
C TYR A 32 -6.55 -6.10 10.18
N HIS A 33 -6.24 -7.12 9.40
CA HIS A 33 -4.90 -7.54 9.06
C HIS A 33 -4.60 -7.23 7.60
N ILE A 34 -3.42 -6.68 7.34
CA ILE A 34 -2.96 -6.33 6.00
C ILE A 34 -1.52 -6.83 5.79
N THR A 35 -1.29 -7.44 4.64
CA THR A 35 0.05 -7.80 4.15
C THR A 35 0.35 -6.97 2.92
N VAL A 36 1.43 -6.21 2.95
CA VAL A 36 1.85 -5.29 1.89
C VAL A 36 3.26 -5.65 1.40
N ASP A 37 3.38 -5.98 0.13
CA ASP A 37 4.68 -6.09 -0.53
C ASP A 37 5.12 -4.72 -1.06
N VAL A 38 6.37 -4.36 -0.78
CA VAL A 38 7.04 -3.17 -1.32
C VAL A 38 8.20 -3.64 -2.17
N ILE A 39 8.20 -3.26 -3.43
CA ILE A 39 9.16 -3.69 -4.45
C ILE A 39 9.85 -2.47 -5.03
N ARG A 40 11.18 -2.44 -4.94
CA ARG A 40 12.04 -1.39 -5.53
C ARG A 40 13.28 -2.03 -6.13
N GLY A 41 13.34 -2.12 -7.46
CA GLY A 41 14.41 -2.85 -8.14
C GLY A 41 14.42 -4.32 -7.70
N SER A 42 15.54 -4.79 -7.17
CA SER A 42 15.68 -6.15 -6.61
C SER A 42 15.26 -6.26 -5.13
N ASP A 43 15.03 -5.15 -4.44
CA ASP A 43 14.61 -5.12 -3.04
C ASP A 43 13.11 -5.40 -2.95
N VAL A 44 12.74 -6.52 -2.32
CA VAL A 44 11.34 -6.91 -2.06
C VAL A 44 11.20 -7.13 -0.57
N ARG A 45 10.25 -6.41 0.04
CA ARG A 45 9.93 -6.50 1.47
C ARG A 45 8.46 -6.79 1.62
N ARG A 46 8.11 -7.64 2.58
CA ARG A 46 6.74 -7.93 2.97
C ARG A 46 6.49 -7.37 4.36
N ASN A 47 5.52 -6.49 4.48
CA ASN A 47 5.10 -5.89 5.75
C ASN A 47 3.77 -6.51 6.14
N ASP A 48 3.70 -7.07 7.33
CA ASP A 48 2.48 -7.64 7.90
C ASP A 48 2.06 -6.76 9.08
N VAL A 49 0.89 -6.15 9.00
CA VAL A 49 0.38 -5.21 10.00
C VAL A 49 -1.02 -5.63 10.43
N THR A 50 -1.26 -5.64 11.74
CA THR A 50 -2.58 -5.83 12.33
C THR A 50 -2.99 -4.58 13.08
N VAL A 51 -4.14 -4.04 12.69
CA VAL A 51 -4.81 -2.93 13.34
C VAL A 51 -6.01 -3.47 14.12
N HIS A 52 -6.17 -3.04 15.36
CA HIS A 52 -7.30 -3.34 16.22
C HIS A 52 -7.77 -2.08 16.92
N ARG A 53 -9.07 -1.77 16.81
CA ARG A 53 -9.69 -0.53 17.30
C ARG A 53 -8.90 0.73 16.90
N GLY A 54 -8.42 0.76 15.66
CA GLY A 54 -7.62 1.88 15.11
C GLY A 54 -6.16 1.94 15.58
N ALA A 55 -5.71 1.02 16.44
CA ALA A 55 -4.32 0.96 16.90
C ALA A 55 -3.56 -0.19 16.22
N ILE A 56 -2.31 0.04 15.84
CA ILE A 56 -1.41 -1.03 15.39
C ILE A 56 -1.03 -1.88 16.60
N ILE A 57 -1.43 -3.15 16.62
CA ILE A 57 -1.14 -4.09 17.71
C ILE A 57 -0.06 -5.12 17.34
N TYR A 58 0.23 -5.26 16.05
CA TYR A 58 1.27 -6.14 15.54
C TYR A 58 1.80 -5.58 14.23
N ALA A 59 3.12 -5.56 14.06
CA ALA A 59 3.74 -5.18 12.80
C ALA A 59 5.10 -5.86 12.63
N THR A 60 5.30 -6.51 11.48
CA THR A 60 6.60 -7.10 11.11
C THR A 60 6.95 -6.83 9.67
N VAL A 61 8.25 -6.88 9.38
CA VAL A 61 8.78 -6.88 8.01
C VAL A 61 9.62 -8.13 7.77
N ARG A 62 9.50 -8.69 6.57
CA ARG A 62 10.39 -9.74 6.04
C ARG A 62 11.06 -9.24 4.77
N TYR A 63 12.34 -9.53 4.62
CA TYR A 63 13.10 -9.21 3.42
C TYR A 63 13.21 -10.45 2.55
N ARG A 64 13.06 -10.28 1.23
CA ARG A 64 13.26 -11.36 0.28
C ARG A 64 14.76 -11.61 0.10
N GLU A 65 15.15 -12.85 0.29
CA GLU A 65 16.52 -13.32 0.12
C GLU A 65 16.83 -13.65 -1.35
N PRO A 66 18.12 -13.76 -1.73
CA PRO A 66 18.52 -14.15 -3.10
C PRO A 66 17.97 -15.51 -3.55
N ASN A 67 17.67 -16.41 -2.63
CA ASN A 67 17.03 -17.71 -2.90
C ASN A 67 15.53 -17.59 -3.26
N GLY A 68 14.98 -16.36 -3.25
CA GLY A 68 13.60 -16.06 -3.58
C GLY A 68 12.61 -16.19 -2.43
N ARG A 69 13.03 -16.70 -1.26
CA ARG A 69 12.22 -16.85 -0.04
C ARG A 69 12.28 -15.59 0.82
N PHE A 70 11.32 -15.43 1.72
CA PHE A 70 11.37 -14.42 2.76
C PHE A 70 12.14 -14.96 3.96
N GLY A 71 13.06 -14.16 4.50
CA GLY A 71 13.78 -14.47 5.74
C GLY A 71 12.91 -14.27 6.98
N GLU A 72 13.56 -14.31 8.15
CA GLU A 72 12.90 -14.15 9.45
C GLU A 72 12.22 -12.79 9.61
N PRO A 73 11.03 -12.74 10.27
CA PRO A 73 10.36 -11.48 10.55
C PRO A 73 11.15 -10.62 11.54
N ARG A 74 11.11 -9.32 11.30
CA ARG A 74 11.61 -8.30 12.22
C ARG A 74 10.46 -7.42 12.67
N GLU A 75 10.36 -7.16 13.96
CA GLU A 75 9.33 -6.27 14.50
C GLU A 75 9.55 -4.83 14.00
N LEU A 76 8.44 -4.16 13.70
CA LEU A 76 8.41 -2.75 13.36
C LEU A 76 7.82 -1.96 14.53
N THR A 77 8.35 -0.76 14.74
CA THR A 77 7.67 0.22 15.59
C THR A 77 6.38 0.71 14.91
N THR A 78 5.46 1.28 15.68
CA THR A 78 4.22 1.87 15.15
C THR A 78 4.49 2.87 14.02
N ALA A 79 5.46 3.77 14.20
CA ALA A 79 5.82 4.77 13.20
C ALA A 79 6.40 4.16 11.91
N GLN A 80 7.11 3.02 12.01
CA GLN A 80 7.60 2.31 10.83
C GLN A 80 6.50 1.53 10.11
N ALA A 81 5.47 1.10 10.83
CA ALA A 81 4.37 0.31 10.31
C ALA A 81 3.22 1.16 9.74
N GLU A 82 3.06 2.38 10.24
CA GLU A 82 1.99 3.31 9.87
C GLU A 82 1.81 3.48 8.35
N PRO A 83 2.87 3.68 7.54
CA PRO A 83 2.74 3.78 6.08
C PRO A 83 2.16 2.54 5.39
N PHE A 84 2.12 1.38 6.07
CA PHE A 84 1.59 0.12 5.55
C PHE A 84 0.18 -0.21 6.07
N THR A 85 -0.46 0.73 6.75
CA THR A 85 -1.89 0.70 7.08
C THR A 85 -2.71 1.27 5.91
N ILE A 86 -4.04 1.08 5.90
CA ILE A 86 -4.86 1.65 4.83
C ILE A 86 -4.82 3.19 4.86
N ASP A 87 -4.89 3.77 6.06
CA ASP A 87 -4.81 5.23 6.22
C ASP A 87 -3.43 5.75 5.81
N GLY A 88 -2.36 5.07 6.22
CA GLY A 88 -1.00 5.42 5.80
C GLY A 88 -0.76 5.29 4.29
N LEU A 89 -1.41 4.34 3.61
CA LEU A 89 -1.34 4.24 2.15
C LEU A 89 -2.07 5.40 1.45
N PHE A 90 -3.18 5.88 2.00
CA PHE A 90 -3.84 7.10 1.50
C PHE A 90 -2.97 8.34 1.72
N GLU A 91 -2.36 8.47 2.90
CA GLU A 91 -1.42 9.56 3.20
C GLU A 91 -0.21 9.54 2.26
N LEU A 92 0.38 8.37 2.03
CA LEU A 92 1.46 8.20 1.07
C LEU A 92 1.06 8.72 -0.33
N LEU A 93 -0.13 8.37 -0.81
CA LEU A 93 -0.61 8.83 -2.11
C LEU A 93 -0.77 10.36 -2.14
N ARG A 94 -1.33 10.95 -1.08
CA ARG A 94 -1.46 12.42 -0.95
C ARG A 94 -0.09 13.11 -0.96
N ASP A 95 0.86 12.62 -0.17
CA ASP A 95 2.20 13.21 -0.08
C ASP A 95 2.99 13.06 -1.38
N GLU A 96 2.93 11.88 -2.00
CA GLU A 96 3.63 11.62 -3.26
C GLU A 96 3.04 12.46 -4.40
N MET A 97 1.73 12.71 -4.42
CA MET A 97 1.10 13.64 -5.36
C MET A 97 1.58 15.08 -5.19
N LEU A 98 1.73 15.54 -3.94
CA LEU A 98 2.06 16.93 -3.64
C LEU A 98 3.57 17.23 -3.77
N ARG A 99 4.45 16.26 -3.49
CA ARG A 99 5.86 16.54 -3.18
C ARG A 99 6.89 15.73 -3.96
N SER A 100 6.50 14.64 -4.62
CA SER A 100 7.48 13.62 -5.02
C SER A 100 8.36 13.97 -6.21
N GLY A 101 7.87 14.80 -7.13
CA GLY A 101 8.52 14.98 -8.43
C GLY A 101 8.60 13.69 -9.26
N ARG A 102 7.74 12.69 -9.01
CA ARG A 102 7.66 11.47 -9.83
C ARG A 102 7.01 11.75 -11.18
N ILE A 103 7.43 10.99 -12.19
CA ILE A 103 6.86 11.08 -13.56
C ILE A 103 5.37 10.73 -13.57
N GLU A 104 5.01 9.69 -12.82
CA GLU A 104 3.66 9.17 -12.76
C GLU A 104 3.42 8.48 -11.43
N ILE A 105 2.17 8.55 -10.96
CA ILE A 105 1.66 7.76 -9.85
C ILE A 105 0.36 7.13 -10.35
N ARG A 106 0.24 5.81 -10.21
CA ARG A 106 -0.96 5.06 -10.59
C ARG A 106 -1.43 4.22 -9.43
N VAL A 107 -2.74 4.04 -9.35
CA VAL A 107 -3.37 3.25 -8.31
C VAL A 107 -4.45 2.35 -8.89
N GLU A 108 -4.47 1.10 -8.46
CA GLU A 108 -5.59 0.19 -8.58
C GLU A 108 -6.34 0.21 -7.25
N ARG A 109 -7.65 0.47 -7.29
CA ARG A 109 -8.51 0.34 -6.12
C ARG A 109 -9.33 -0.94 -6.21
N SER A 110 -9.58 -1.58 -5.08
CA SER A 110 -10.42 -2.79 -5.04
C SER A 110 -11.22 -2.87 -3.74
N GLY A 111 -12.25 -3.72 -3.72
CA GLY A 111 -13.05 -3.96 -2.51
C GLY A 111 -14.12 -2.89 -2.24
N THR A 112 -14.87 -3.09 -1.15
CA THR A 112 -15.93 -2.19 -0.68
C THR A 112 -15.92 -2.13 0.85
N PRO A 113 -15.53 -1.01 1.49
CA PRO A 113 -15.00 0.21 0.88
C PRO A 113 -13.75 -0.01 0.01
N PRO A 114 -13.51 0.86 -0.98
CA PRO A 114 -12.36 0.78 -1.86
C PRO A 114 -11.06 1.05 -1.09
N LEU A 115 -10.08 0.17 -1.26
CA LEU A 115 -8.72 0.31 -0.75
C LEU A 115 -7.69 0.36 -1.90
N PRO A 116 -6.54 1.02 -1.73
CA PRO A 116 -5.49 1.10 -2.75
C PRO A 116 -4.74 -0.24 -2.84
N ARG A 117 -5.24 -1.15 -3.69
CA ARG A 117 -4.73 -2.52 -3.84
C ARG A 117 -3.31 -2.55 -4.37
N THR A 118 -3.05 -1.74 -5.38
CA THR A 118 -1.76 -1.64 -6.04
C THR A 118 -1.44 -0.16 -6.23
N ILE A 119 -0.26 0.28 -5.84
CA ILE A 119 0.24 1.63 -6.06
C ILE A 119 1.55 1.51 -6.83
N GLU A 120 1.59 2.09 -8.03
CA GLU A 120 2.81 2.28 -8.81
C GLU A 120 3.28 3.71 -8.64
N LEU A 121 4.41 3.85 -7.95
CA LEU A 121 5.16 5.09 -7.88
C LEU A 121 6.22 5.03 -8.98
N GLY A 122 6.05 5.82 -10.03
CA GLY A 122 7.05 5.95 -11.09
C GLY A 122 8.38 6.47 -10.57
N PRO A 123 9.43 6.44 -11.40
CA PRO A 123 10.75 6.95 -11.01
C PRO A 123 10.70 8.46 -10.75
N LEU A 124 11.61 8.93 -9.91
CA LEU A 124 11.78 10.34 -9.58
C LEU A 124 12.35 11.12 -10.77
N LEU A 125 11.87 12.35 -10.97
CA LEU A 125 12.53 13.34 -11.81
C LEU A 125 13.38 14.27 -10.94
N ARG A 126 14.66 14.38 -11.27
CA ARG A 126 15.55 15.38 -10.68
C ARG A 126 16.21 16.17 -11.79
N GLN A 127 16.01 17.48 -11.80
CA GLN A 127 16.58 18.39 -12.80
C GLN A 127 16.25 17.94 -14.25
N GLY A 128 15.01 17.51 -14.50
CA GLY A 128 14.54 17.04 -15.81
C GLY A 128 15.04 15.65 -16.23
N LYS A 129 15.80 14.95 -15.38
CA LYS A 129 16.29 13.60 -15.64
C LYS A 129 15.58 12.56 -14.78
N VAL A 130 15.27 11.42 -15.39
CA VAL A 130 14.74 10.25 -14.69
C VAL A 130 15.84 9.62 -13.85
N ILE A 131 15.58 9.39 -12.57
CA ILE A 131 16.49 8.67 -11.69
C ILE A 131 16.13 7.18 -11.71
N PRO A 132 17.00 6.29 -12.23
CA PRO A 132 16.72 4.86 -12.29
C PRO A 132 16.58 4.26 -10.88
N ASP A 133 15.94 3.10 -10.79
CA ASP A 133 15.78 2.31 -9.55
C ASP A 133 15.07 3.03 -8.38
N THR A 134 14.39 4.14 -8.67
CA THR A 134 13.55 4.88 -7.69
C THR A 134 12.06 4.61 -7.87
N ALA A 135 11.68 3.84 -8.89
CA ALA A 135 10.33 3.34 -9.05
C ALA A 135 10.03 2.34 -7.93
N VAL A 136 8.83 2.46 -7.35
CA VAL A 136 8.37 1.61 -6.25
C VAL A 136 7.00 1.06 -6.60
N LEU A 137 6.82 -0.23 -6.45
CA LEU A 137 5.53 -0.89 -6.51
C LEU A 137 5.13 -1.31 -5.10
N ILE A 138 3.95 -0.88 -4.66
CA ILE A 138 3.35 -1.26 -3.39
C ILE A 138 2.11 -2.08 -3.72
N HIS A 139 2.04 -3.30 -3.20
CA HIS A 139 0.94 -4.20 -3.49
C HIS A 139 0.43 -4.83 -2.20
N ILE A 140 -0.85 -4.61 -1.92
CA ILE A 140 -1.53 -5.32 -0.85
C ILE A 140 -1.72 -6.76 -1.32
N VAL A 141 -1.01 -7.70 -0.72
CA VAL A 141 -1.11 -9.13 -1.05
C VAL A 141 -2.34 -9.74 -0.38
N ARG A 142 -2.56 -9.38 0.89
CA ARG A 142 -3.65 -9.90 1.74
C ARG A 142 -4.29 -8.76 2.50
N PHE A 143 -5.61 -8.81 2.61
CA PHE A 143 -6.38 -7.90 3.45
C PHE A 143 -7.56 -8.66 4.03
N GLU A 144 -7.67 -8.66 5.35
CA GLU A 144 -8.72 -9.36 6.09
C GLU A 144 -9.26 -8.44 7.17
N ARG A 145 -10.58 -8.20 7.16
CA ARG A 145 -11.21 -7.44 8.25
C ARG A 145 -11.26 -8.31 9.48
N GLU A 146 -11.02 -7.71 10.64
CA GLU A 146 -11.42 -8.33 11.89
C GLU A 146 -12.93 -8.54 11.83
N GLY A 147 -13.39 -9.75 12.19
CA GLY A 147 -14.74 -10.21 11.92
C GLY A 147 -15.78 -9.16 12.29
N ILE A 148 -16.55 -8.71 11.28
CA ILE A 148 -17.84 -8.08 11.54
C ILE A 148 -18.70 -9.22 12.10
N THR A 149 -18.77 -9.36 13.43
CA THR A 149 -19.94 -9.99 14.03
C THR A 149 -21.01 -8.92 14.00
N PRO A 150 -21.99 -8.96 13.07
CA PRO A 150 -23.13 -8.08 13.17
C PRO A 150 -23.85 -8.35 14.52
N PRO A 151 -24.45 -7.33 15.14
CA PRO A 151 -25.24 -7.51 16.36
C PRO A 151 -26.37 -8.52 16.18
#